data_AF-A0A085ERD5-F1
#
_entry.id   AF-A0A085ERD5-F1
#
_cell.length_a   1.000
_cell.length_b   1.000
_cell.length_c   1.000
_cell.angle_alpha   90.00
_cell.angle_beta   90.00
_cell.angle_gamma   90.00
#
_symmetry.space_group_name_H-M   'P 1'
#
loop_
_entity.id
_entity.type
_entity.pdbx_description
1 polymer ?
#
loop_
_entity_poly.entity_id
_entity_poly.type
_entity_poly.pdbx_seq_one_letter_code
_entity_poly.pdbx_strand_id
1 'polypeptide(L)'
;MRLGLLVSVLIAISILPAQGQSILSPLNPPGWSDLRVAGGHVGYWINGQRLCDIQYDPVALEAQIQQTAMIYEVSVAAIKREAQLRADEFAPHVTSTTCHQAREQAKRLGILSGYKPPREFPPAPESLSN
;
A
#
# COMPACT_ATOMS: atom_id res chain seq x y z
N MET A 1 -17.53 8.71 -58.99
CA MET A 1 -16.81 9.60 -58.05
C MET A 1 -16.48 8.76 -56.81
N ARG A 2 -15.20 8.44 -56.59
CA ARG A 2 -14.73 7.60 -55.49
C ARG A 2 -13.98 8.50 -54.49
N LEU A 3 -14.69 8.97 -53.46
CA LEU A 3 -14.11 9.41 -52.18
C LEU A 3 -13.77 8.10 -51.42
N GLY A 4 -12.60 7.83 -50.85
CA GLY A 4 -11.58 8.72 -50.29
C GLY A 4 -11.73 8.74 -48.77
N LEU A 5 -11.02 7.85 -48.05
CA LEU A 5 -10.29 8.16 -46.82
C LEU A 5 -9.56 6.90 -46.29
N LEU A 6 -8.22 7.00 -46.24
CA LEU A 6 -7.37 6.20 -45.37
C LEU A 6 -7.68 6.55 -43.91
N VAL A 7 -7.92 5.54 -43.08
CA VAL A 7 -7.85 5.67 -41.61
C VAL A 7 -6.94 4.56 -41.10
N SER A 8 -5.64 4.84 -41.13
CA SER A 8 -4.65 4.15 -40.32
C SER A 8 -4.81 4.64 -38.88
N VAL A 9 -5.34 3.81 -37.99
CA VAL A 9 -5.20 4.03 -36.55
C VAL A 9 -4.59 2.76 -35.96
N LEU A 10 -3.25 2.75 -35.98
CA LEU A 10 -2.43 1.99 -35.05
C LEU A 10 -2.70 2.56 -33.65
N ILE A 11 -3.63 1.95 -32.91
CA ILE A 11 -3.70 2.18 -31.46
C ILE A 11 -2.52 1.43 -30.87
N ALA A 12 -1.42 2.16 -30.68
CA ALA A 12 -0.40 1.81 -29.71
C ALA A 12 -1.09 1.68 -28.35
N ILE A 13 -1.25 0.45 -27.88
CA ILE A 13 -1.67 0.17 -26.51
C ILE A 13 -0.55 0.68 -25.62
N SER A 14 -0.70 1.94 -25.18
CA SER A 14 0.15 2.55 -24.17
C SER A 14 0.07 1.68 -22.93
N ILE A 15 1.23 1.19 -22.53
CA ILE A 15 1.50 0.45 -21.30
C ILE A 15 0.98 1.32 -20.16
N LEU A 16 -0.19 0.98 -19.61
CA LEU A 16 -0.59 1.45 -18.30
C LEU A 16 0.50 0.96 -17.34
N PRO A 17 1.19 1.84 -16.60
CA PRO A 17 2.01 1.38 -15.51
C PRO A 17 1.07 0.66 -14.54
N ALA A 18 1.39 -0.58 -14.21
CA ALA A 18 0.72 -1.37 -13.19
C ALA A 18 0.93 -0.70 -11.82
N GLN A 19 0.19 0.37 -11.55
CA GLN A 19 0.17 1.08 -10.29
C GLN A 19 -1.20 0.81 -9.67
N GLY A 20 -1.26 -0.15 -8.75
CA GLY A 20 -2.55 -0.46 -8.10
C GLY A 20 -2.63 -1.80 -7.41
N GLN A 21 -1.57 -2.62 -7.39
CA GLN A 21 -1.50 -3.70 -6.42
C GLN A 21 -1.08 -3.10 -5.08
N SER A 22 -2.05 -2.55 -4.34
CA SER A 22 -1.93 -2.37 -2.90
C SER A 22 -1.49 -3.72 -2.32
N ILE A 23 -0.25 -3.78 -1.86
CA ILE A 23 0.44 -4.96 -1.32
C ILE A 23 -0.21 -5.47 -0.01
N LEU A 24 -1.38 -4.94 0.35
CA LEU A 24 -2.21 -5.34 1.48
C LEU A 24 -3.01 -6.63 1.22
N SER A 25 -2.95 -7.20 0.02
CA SER A 25 -3.48 -8.54 -0.21
C SER A 25 -2.44 -9.61 0.16
N PRO A 26 -2.81 -10.59 1.01
CA PRO A 26 -4.16 -11.11 1.18
C PRO A 26 -4.69 -10.93 2.61
N LEU A 27 -4.78 -9.70 3.13
CA LEU A 27 -5.51 -9.48 4.39
C LEU A 27 -7.02 -9.34 4.19
N ASN A 28 -7.51 -9.66 3.00
CA ASN A 28 -8.92 -9.96 2.74
C ASN A 28 -9.17 -11.45 2.40
N PRO A 29 -8.94 -12.39 3.34
CA PRO A 29 -9.31 -13.79 3.14
C PRO A 29 -10.81 -13.93 2.87
N PRO A 30 -11.23 -14.87 2.01
CA PRO A 30 -12.64 -15.19 1.84
C PRO A 30 -13.32 -15.47 3.19
N GLY A 31 -14.45 -14.80 3.43
CA GLY A 31 -15.25 -14.96 4.65
C GLY A 31 -14.86 -14.05 5.82
N TRP A 32 -13.89 -13.15 5.66
CA TRP A 32 -13.62 -12.11 6.66
C TRP A 32 -14.60 -10.94 6.52
N SER A 33 -15.00 -10.37 7.65
CA SER A 33 -15.74 -9.11 7.69
C SER A 33 -14.82 -7.93 7.42
N ASP A 34 -15.36 -6.81 6.95
CA ASP A 34 -14.61 -5.58 6.73
C ASP A 34 -13.83 -5.12 7.96
N LEU A 35 -14.43 -5.26 9.15
CA LEU A 35 -13.73 -4.97 10.41
C LEU A 35 -12.50 -5.86 10.61
N ARG A 36 -12.62 -7.16 10.30
CA ARG A 36 -11.51 -8.12 10.45
C ARG A 36 -10.40 -7.85 9.43
N VAL A 37 -10.75 -7.48 8.21
CA VAL A 37 -9.80 -7.06 7.16
C VAL A 37 -9.07 -5.79 7.58
N ALA A 38 -9.81 -4.76 7.97
CA ALA A 38 -9.28 -3.48 8.43
C ALA A 38 -8.39 -3.65 9.68
N GLY A 39 -8.83 -4.46 10.64
CA GLY A 39 -8.04 -4.85 11.80
C GLY A 39 -6.78 -5.60 11.41
N GLY A 40 -6.84 -6.47 10.40
CA GLY A 40 -5.68 -7.17 9.87
C GLY A 40 -4.62 -6.21 9.31
N HIS A 41 -5.05 -5.22 8.53
CA HIS A 41 -4.17 -4.18 7.99
C HIS A 41 -3.46 -3.40 9.08
N VAL A 42 -4.16 -3.05 10.16
CA VAL A 42 -3.55 -2.31 11.28
C VAL A 42 -2.71 -3.22 12.18
N GLY A 43 -3.13 -4.48 12.37
CA GLY A 43 -2.39 -5.48 13.12
C GLY A 43 -1.02 -5.80 12.51
N TYR A 44 -0.92 -5.71 11.17
CA TYR A 44 0.36 -5.79 10.46
C TYR A 44 1.35 -4.72 10.94
N TRP A 45 0.93 -3.46 11.06
CA TRP A 45 1.78 -2.37 11.56
C TRP A 45 2.13 -2.54 13.03
N ILE A 46 1.20 -3.01 13.87
CA ILE A 46 1.47 -3.32 15.29
C ILE A 46 2.61 -4.35 15.41
N ASN A 47 2.55 -5.43 14.63
CA ASN A 47 3.63 -6.43 14.61
C ASN A 47 4.94 -5.88 14.04
N GLY A 48 4.87 -5.05 13.01
CA GLY A 48 6.04 -4.34 12.49
C GLY A 48 6.73 -3.48 13.56
N GLN A 49 5.96 -2.82 14.42
CA GLN A 49 6.52 -2.03 15.52
C GLN A 49 7.12 -2.93 16.60
N ARG A 50 6.33 -3.88 17.14
CA ARG A 50 6.70 -4.62 18.35
C ARG A 50 7.65 -5.81 18.12
N LEU A 51 7.63 -6.43 16.93
CA LEU A 51 8.42 -7.62 16.61
C LEU A 51 9.58 -7.33 15.64
N CYS A 52 9.46 -6.29 14.81
CA CYS A 52 10.43 -5.96 13.77
C CYS A 52 11.21 -4.66 14.04
N ASP A 53 10.97 -4.01 15.18
CA ASP A 53 11.59 -2.73 15.58
C ASP A 53 11.50 -1.66 14.48
N ILE A 54 10.32 -1.55 13.87
CA ILE A 54 10.02 -0.51 12.88
C ILE A 54 9.47 0.70 13.61
N GLN A 55 10.19 1.81 13.54
CA GLN A 55 9.73 3.08 14.08
C GLN A 55 8.88 3.82 13.06
N TYR A 56 7.57 3.80 13.27
CA TYR A 56 6.62 4.55 12.45
C TYR A 56 6.49 5.99 12.92
N ASP A 57 6.20 6.90 11.99
CA ASP A 57 5.69 8.22 12.33
C ASP A 57 4.26 8.06 12.89
N PRO A 58 4.00 8.47 14.14
CA PRO A 58 2.72 8.22 14.78
C PRO A 58 1.56 9.01 14.15
N VAL A 59 1.84 10.18 13.55
CA VAL A 59 0.82 11.00 12.89
C VAL A 59 0.45 10.39 11.54
N ALA A 60 1.44 10.01 10.75
CA ALA A 60 1.22 9.36 9.46
C ALA A 60 0.58 7.98 9.60
N LEU A 61 0.96 7.21 10.63
CA LEU A 61 0.33 5.93 10.93
C LEU A 61 -1.14 6.10 11.36
N GLU A 62 -1.44 7.06 12.23
CA GLU A 62 -2.83 7.34 12.63
C GLU A 62 -3.68 7.77 11.43
N ALA A 63 -3.13 8.60 10.53
CA ALA A 63 -3.80 8.98 9.29
C ALA A 63 -4.12 7.76 8.41
N GLN A 64 -3.22 6.77 8.32
CA GLN A 64 -3.52 5.51 7.63
C GLN A 64 -4.61 4.68 8.31
N ILE A 65 -4.66 4.66 9.64
CA ILE A 65 -5.74 3.99 10.37
C ILE A 65 -7.08 4.67 10.07
N GLN A 66 -7.11 6.01 10.05
CA GLN A 66 -8.30 6.78 9.68
C GLN A 66 -8.71 6.53 8.22
N GLN A 67 -7.76 6.47 7.29
CA GLN A 67 -8.05 6.14 5.90
C GLN A 67 -8.62 4.72 5.77
N THR A 68 -8.05 3.75 6.48
CA THR A 68 -8.54 2.37 6.53
C THR A 68 -9.97 2.33 7.08
N ALA A 69 -10.25 3.06 8.16
CA ALA A 69 -11.60 3.21 8.71
C ALA A 69 -12.62 3.71 7.67
N MET A 70 -12.25 4.70 6.87
CA MET A 70 -13.12 5.21 5.80
C MET A 70 -13.35 4.20 4.68
N ILE A 71 -12.29 3.51 4.22
CA ILE A 71 -12.38 2.54 3.12
C ILE A 71 -13.30 1.36 3.48
N TYR A 72 -13.23 0.90 4.73
CA TYR A 72 -13.99 -0.25 5.21
C TYR A 72 -15.28 0.15 5.94
N GLU A 73 -15.62 1.45 5.98
CA GLU A 73 -16.80 1.99 6.65
C GLU A 73 -16.97 1.54 8.12
N VAL A 74 -15.85 1.37 8.83
CA VAL A 74 -15.81 0.96 10.25
C VAL A 74 -15.17 2.04 11.12
N SER A 75 -15.49 2.08 12.42
CA SER A 75 -14.87 3.05 13.32
C SER A 75 -13.39 2.75 13.58
N VAL A 76 -12.57 3.79 13.70
CA VAL A 76 -11.16 3.70 14.13
C VAL A 76 -11.02 2.94 15.45
N ALA A 77 -11.92 3.16 16.40
CA ALA A 77 -11.90 2.46 17.69
C ALA A 77 -12.13 0.96 17.55
N ALA A 78 -13.04 0.53 16.67
CA ALA A 78 -13.26 -0.87 16.38
C ALA A 78 -12.04 -1.50 15.70
N ILE A 79 -11.45 -0.81 14.70
CA ILE A 79 -10.21 -1.26 14.06
C ILE A 79 -9.10 -1.46 15.08
N LYS A 80 -8.85 -0.49 15.97
CA LYS A 80 -7.76 -0.59 16.95
C LYS A 80 -7.93 -1.78 17.89
N ARG A 81 -9.16 -2.11 18.29
CA ARG A 81 -9.45 -3.31 19.09
C ARG A 81 -9.20 -4.60 18.29
N GLU A 82 -9.76 -4.68 17.09
CA GLU A 82 -9.59 -5.84 16.22
C GLU A 82 -8.11 -6.05 15.86
N ALA A 83 -7.38 -4.96 15.60
CA ALA A 83 -5.99 -4.99 15.20
C ALA A 83 -5.06 -5.62 16.23
N GLN A 84 -5.34 -5.45 17.52
CA GLN A 84 -4.58 -6.15 18.57
C GLN A 84 -4.80 -7.66 18.48
N LEU A 85 -6.05 -8.10 18.34
CA LEU A 85 -6.40 -9.52 18.18
C LEU A 85 -5.72 -10.11 16.94
N ARG A 86 -5.75 -9.38 15.81
CA ARG A 86 -5.11 -9.81 14.56
C ARG A 86 -3.59 -9.83 14.69
N ALA A 87 -2.99 -8.84 15.33
CA ALA A 87 -1.55 -8.79 15.56
C ALA A 87 -1.08 -10.02 16.36
N ASP A 88 -1.82 -10.40 17.40
CA ASP A 88 -1.52 -11.59 18.20
C ASP A 88 -1.68 -12.89 17.38
N GLU A 89 -2.74 -12.99 16.58
CA GLU A 89 -2.94 -14.15 15.68
C GLU A 89 -1.81 -14.30 14.65
N PHE A 90 -1.29 -13.18 14.14
CA PHE A 90 -0.23 -13.19 13.13
C PHE A 90 1.19 -13.31 13.71
N ALA A 91 1.39 -12.98 14.99
CA ALA A 91 2.72 -12.90 15.61
C ALA A 91 3.58 -14.17 15.43
N PRO A 92 3.05 -15.41 15.60
CA PRO A 92 3.82 -16.64 15.40
C PRO A 92 4.33 -16.83 13.97
N HIS A 93 3.77 -16.11 13.00
CA HIS A 93 4.10 -16.21 11.58
C HIS A 93 4.98 -15.05 11.09
N VAL A 94 5.40 -14.14 11.96
CA VAL A 94 6.28 -13.03 11.59
C VAL A 94 7.71 -13.54 11.42
N THR A 95 8.25 -13.31 10.24
CA THR A 95 9.62 -13.71 9.86
C THR A 95 10.49 -12.49 9.56
N SER A 96 11.80 -12.69 9.41
CA SER A 96 12.72 -11.64 8.94
C SER A 96 12.30 -11.07 7.57
N THR A 97 11.80 -11.92 6.66
CA THR A 97 11.24 -11.49 5.37
C THR A 97 10.03 -10.58 5.55
N THR A 98 9.11 -10.94 6.46
CA THR A 98 7.95 -10.12 6.81
C THR A 98 8.38 -8.75 7.32
N CYS A 99 9.39 -8.71 8.21
CA CYS A 99 9.93 -7.46 8.74
C CYS A 99 10.58 -6.57 7.66
N HIS A 100 11.33 -7.16 6.73
CA HIS A 100 11.90 -6.43 5.60
C HIS A 100 10.80 -5.81 4.72
N GLN A 101 9.78 -6.61 4.38
CA GLN A 101 8.63 -6.14 3.59
C GLN A 101 7.88 -5.00 4.29
N ALA A 102 7.64 -5.13 5.60
CA ALA A 102 6.96 -4.10 6.40
C ALA A 102 7.73 -2.78 6.40
N ARG A 103 9.06 -2.84 6.50
CA ARG A 103 9.90 -1.63 6.45
C ARG A 103 9.88 -0.97 5.07
N GLU A 104 9.98 -1.74 4.00
CA GLU A 104 9.90 -1.21 2.64
C GLU A 104 8.50 -0.66 2.30
N GLN A 105 7.45 -1.25 2.86
CA GLN A 105 6.10 -0.72 2.72
C GLN A 105 5.94 0.58 3.52
N ALA A 106 6.50 0.65 4.73
CA ALA A 106 6.50 1.86 5.54
C ALA A 106 7.18 3.05 4.83
N LYS A 107 8.30 2.80 4.15
CA LYS A 107 8.98 3.78 3.29
C LYS A 107 8.08 4.27 2.16
N ARG A 108 7.47 3.34 1.42
CA ARG A 108 6.60 3.64 0.27
C ARG A 108 5.36 4.44 0.66
N LEU A 109 4.79 4.13 1.82
CA LEU A 109 3.62 4.85 2.35
C LEU A 109 3.99 6.15 3.07
N GLY A 110 5.29 6.47 3.21
CA GLY A 110 5.73 7.65 3.94
C GLY A 110 5.42 7.63 5.43
N ILE A 111 5.20 6.45 6.02
CA ILE A 111 4.90 6.27 7.44
C ILE A 111 6.12 5.83 8.26
N LEU A 112 7.28 5.62 7.63
CA LEU A 112 8.51 5.32 8.36
C LEU A 112 9.09 6.61 8.96
N SER A 113 9.31 6.62 10.28
CA SER A 113 9.80 7.81 10.99
C SER A 113 11.16 8.27 10.46
N GLY A 114 11.29 9.57 10.22
CA GLY A 114 12.53 10.20 9.74
C GLY A 114 12.93 9.85 8.30
N TYR A 115 12.19 8.97 7.60
CA TYR A 115 12.47 8.64 6.22
C TYR A 115 11.96 9.73 5.28
N LYS A 116 12.87 10.30 4.49
CA LYS A 116 12.53 11.17 3.35
C LYS A 116 12.78 10.37 2.06
N PRO A 117 11.78 10.18 1.20
CA PRO A 117 11.98 9.57 -0.11
C PRO A 117 13.07 10.33 -0.87
N PRO A 118 13.94 9.64 -1.63
CA PRO A 118 14.78 10.30 -2.61
C PRO A 118 13.88 11.17 -3.51
N ARG A 119 14.27 12.42 -3.78
CA ARG A 119 13.55 13.23 -4.77
C ARG A 119 13.57 12.45 -6.08
N GLU A 120 12.41 12.18 -6.65
CA GLU A 120 12.33 11.71 -8.03
C GLU A 120 13.02 12.76 -8.90
N PHE A 121 14.13 12.37 -9.54
CA PHE A 121 14.75 13.21 -10.55
C PHE A 121 13.77 13.29 -11.73
N PRO A 122 13.54 14.48 -12.31
CA PRO A 122 12.72 14.57 -13.52
C PRO A 122 13.30 13.65 -14.59
N PRO A 123 12.46 13.05 -15.46
CA PRO A 123 12.95 12.23 -16.56
C PRO A 123 13.98 13.04 -17.36
N ALA A 124 15.09 12.39 -17.72
CA ALA A 124 16.09 13.02 -18.58
C ALA A 124 15.40 13.56 -19.84
N PRO A 125 15.70 14.81 -20.27
CA PRO A 125 15.10 15.33 -21.49
C PRO A 125 15.41 14.38 -22.63
N GLU A 126 14.38 13.97 -23.38
CA GLU A 126 14.53 13.23 -24.63
C GLU A 126 15.53 14.00 -25.50
N SER A 127 16.72 13.44 -25.67
CA SER A 127 17.65 13.94 -26.67
C SER A 127 16.97 13.78 -28.02
N LEU A 128 16.56 14.90 -28.61
CA LEU A 128 16.18 15.01 -30.00
C LEU A 128 17.32 14.44 -30.86
N SER A 129 17.18 13.18 -31.29
CA SER A 129 17.98 12.63 -32.38
C SER A 129 17.54 13.34 -33.66
N ASN A 130 18.37 14.27 -34.14
CA ASN A 130 18.34 14.77 -35.52
C ASN A 130 18.99 13.76 -36.46
#